data_AF-A0A7G9Z075-F1
#
_entry.id   AF-A0A7G9Z075-F1
#
_cell.length_a   1.000
_cell.length_b   1.000
_cell.length_c   1.000
_cell.angle_alpha   90.00
_cell.angle_beta   90.00
_cell.angle_gamma   90.00
#
_symmetry.space_group_name_H-M   'P 1'
#
loop_
_entity.id
_entity.type
_entity.pdbx_description
1 polymer ?
#
loop_
_entity_poly.entity_id
_entity_poly.type
_entity_poly.pdbx_seq_one_letter_code
_entity_poly.pdbx_strand_id
1 'polypeptide(L)'
;MAEIFALPAIIENEIRALIKYGYYGSVDEAVKDAFRTLLNAKPDLRTVAAVELYKEGEVSLGKAAEIAGVTTIEFKDILADRGIRREVGSRSMEELEKGVERIKGLRR
;
A
#
# COMPACT_ATOMS: atom_id res chain seq x y z
N MET A 1 -4.37 -12.54 21.68
CA MET A 1 -4.09 -11.62 20.55
C MET A 1 -2.92 -10.78 20.99
N ALA A 2 -1.83 -10.74 20.21
CA ALA A 2 -0.69 -9.90 20.57
C ALA A 2 -1.16 -8.45 20.63
N GLU A 3 -0.96 -7.78 21.77
CA GLU A 3 -1.18 -6.33 21.87
C GLU A 3 -0.13 -5.65 20.99
N ILE A 4 -0.55 -5.11 19.86
CA ILE A 4 0.36 -4.51 18.86
C ILE A 4 0.86 -3.13 19.33
N PHE A 5 0.24 -2.53 20.37
CA PHE A 5 0.53 -1.16 20.79
C PHE A 5 0.45 -0.99 22.32
N ALA A 6 1.43 -0.31 22.90
CA ALA A 6 1.32 0.29 24.23
C ALA A 6 0.80 1.73 24.07
N LEU A 7 -0.47 1.96 24.40
CA LEU A 7 -1.08 3.29 24.33
C LEU A 7 -0.96 4.01 25.69
N PRO A 8 -0.84 5.35 25.71
CA PRO A 8 -1.04 6.10 26.94
C PRO A 8 -2.42 5.81 27.55
N ALA A 9 -2.49 5.64 28.88
CA ALA A 9 -3.72 5.27 29.58
C ALA A 9 -4.91 6.20 29.29
N ILE A 10 -4.67 7.49 29.01
CA ILE A 10 -5.73 8.42 28.63
C ILE A 10 -6.38 8.06 27.29
N ILE A 11 -5.58 7.66 26.29
CA ILE A 11 -6.08 7.28 24.96
C ILE A 11 -6.89 5.99 25.06
N GLU A 12 -6.45 5.04 25.89
CA GLU A 12 -7.23 3.83 26.15
C GLU A 12 -8.60 4.15 26.75
N ASN A 13 -8.65 5.07 27.72
CA ASN A 13 -9.91 5.49 28.34
C ASN A 13 -10.83 6.19 27.35
N GLU A 14 -10.29 7.03 26.47
CA GLU A 14 -11.04 7.69 25.38
C GLU A 14 -11.65 6.67 24.42
N ILE A 15 -10.87 5.69 23.93
CA ILE A 15 -11.35 4.62 23.05
C ILE A 15 -12.46 3.81 23.76
N ARG A 16 -12.25 3.46 25.03
CA ARG A 16 -13.25 2.73 25.82
C ARG A 16 -14.54 3.54 26.00
N ALA A 17 -14.45 4.85 26.20
CA ALA A 17 -15.62 5.72 26.29
C ALA A 17 -16.39 5.73 24.97
N LEU A 18 -15.72 5.89 23.83
CA LEU A 18 -16.35 5.88 22.50
C LEU A 18 -17.09 4.57 22.24
N ILE A 19 -16.52 3.43 22.63
CA ILE A 19 -17.18 2.12 22.52
C ILE A 19 -18.37 2.03 23.46
N LYS A 20 -18.20 2.42 24.73
CA LYS A 20 -19.26 2.36 25.75
C LYS A 20 -20.51 3.15 25.36
N TYR A 21 -20.33 4.28 24.69
CA TYR A 21 -21.42 5.14 24.23
C TYR A 21 -21.90 4.83 22.80
N GLY A 22 -21.40 3.74 22.19
CA GLY A 22 -21.92 3.21 20.92
C GLY A 22 -21.40 3.89 19.66
N TYR A 23 -20.33 4.70 19.73
CA TYR A 23 -19.72 5.32 18.55
C TYR A 23 -18.90 4.31 17.72
N TYR A 24 -18.36 3.27 18.37
CA TYR A 24 -17.69 2.14 17.72
C TYR A 24 -18.10 0.83 18.39
N GLY A 25 -18.13 -0.26 17.63
CA GLY A 25 -18.43 -1.60 18.15
C GLY A 25 -17.24 -2.31 18.81
N SER A 26 -16.01 -1.85 18.56
CA SER A 26 -14.79 -2.47 19.10
C SER A 26 -13.58 -1.53 19.07
N VAL A 27 -12.53 -1.91 19.80
CA VAL A 27 -11.21 -1.23 19.73
C VAL A 27 -10.66 -1.33 18.31
N ASP A 28 -10.74 -2.51 17.68
CA ASP A 28 -10.26 -2.72 16.31
C ASP A 28 -10.94 -1.79 15.31
N GLU A 29 -12.24 -1.55 15.45
CA GLU A 29 -12.99 -0.64 14.59
C GLU A 29 -12.54 0.81 14.79
N ALA A 30 -12.43 1.26 16.04
CA ALA A 30 -11.94 2.60 16.38
C ALA A 30 -10.51 2.84 15.87
N VAL A 31 -9.62 1.86 16.04
CA VAL A 31 -8.22 1.93 15.57
C VAL A 31 -8.15 1.94 14.04
N LYS A 32 -8.93 1.08 13.36
CA LYS A 32 -9.00 1.09 11.89
C LYS A 32 -9.46 2.44 11.37
N ASP A 33 -10.47 3.03 12.01
CA ASP A 33 -10.99 4.33 11.59
C ASP A 33 -10.00 5.47 11.87
N ALA A 34 -9.36 5.48 13.04
CA ALA A 34 -8.31 6.43 13.37
C ALA A 34 -7.14 6.36 12.37
N PHE A 35 -6.70 5.14 12.01
CA PHE A 35 -5.61 4.97 11.04
C PHE A 35 -6.03 5.39 9.62
N ARG A 36 -7.26 5.08 9.18
CA ARG A 36 -7.79 5.59 7.92
C ARG A 36 -7.84 7.12 7.90
N THR A 37 -8.30 7.72 9.00
CA THR A 37 -8.36 9.18 9.17
C THR A 37 -6.97 9.81 9.07
N LEU A 38 -5.96 9.21 9.74
CA LEU A 38 -4.57 9.64 9.62
C LEU A 38 -4.08 9.61 8.16
N LEU A 39 -4.30 8.49 7.45
CA LEU A 39 -3.83 8.33 6.08
C LEU A 39 -4.57 9.25 5.08
N ASN A 40 -5.83 9.58 5.36
CA ASN A 40 -6.57 10.57 4.58
C ASN A 40 -6.06 12.00 4.84
N ALA A 41 -5.73 12.32 6.10
CA ALA A 41 -5.19 13.63 6.47
C ALA A 41 -3.73 13.83 6.04
N LYS A 42 -2.97 12.74 5.89
CA LYS A 42 -1.57 12.74 5.46
C LYS A 42 -1.35 11.79 4.27
N PRO A 43 -1.78 12.16 3.06
CA PRO A 43 -1.62 11.33 1.86
C PRO A 43 -0.17 10.92 1.60
N ASP A 44 0.81 11.74 1.96
CA ASP A 44 2.24 11.39 1.83
C ASP A 44 2.60 10.12 2.62
N LEU A 45 2.05 9.96 3.84
CA LEU A 45 2.28 8.76 4.65
C LEU A 45 1.62 7.54 4.03
N ARG A 46 0.46 7.72 3.39
CA ARG A 46 -0.21 6.66 2.64
C ARG A 46 0.63 6.20 1.45
N THR A 47 1.21 7.14 0.70
CA THR A 47 2.13 6.81 -0.40
C THR A 47 3.38 6.11 0.12
N VAL A 48 3.97 6.58 1.22
CA VAL A 48 5.14 5.91 1.84
C VAL A 48 4.80 4.48 2.24
N ALA A 49 3.68 4.25 2.93
CA ALA A 49 3.26 2.92 3.32
C ALA A 49 3.06 1.99 2.10
N ALA A 50 2.41 2.48 1.04
CA ALA A 50 2.24 1.72 -0.19
C ALA A 50 3.58 1.34 -0.85
N VAL A 51 4.54 2.26 -0.87
CA VAL A 51 5.87 2.06 -1.46
C VAL A 51 6.66 1.02 -0.67
N GLU A 52 6.69 1.11 0.66
CA GLU A 52 7.43 0.16 1.49
C GLU A 52 6.83 -1.24 1.44
N LEU A 53 5.49 -1.37 1.51
CA LEU A 53 4.82 -2.66 1.34
C LEU A 53 5.11 -3.30 -0.04
N TYR A 54 5.21 -2.48 -1.09
CA TYR A 54 5.58 -2.98 -2.42
C TYR A 54 7.04 -3.45 -2.45
N LYS A 55 7.96 -2.67 -1.87
CA LYS A 55 9.40 -3.01 -1.84
C LYS A 55 9.67 -4.29 -1.06
N GLU A 56 8.91 -4.54 0.01
CA GLU A 56 9.02 -5.76 0.82
C GLU A 56 8.34 -6.98 0.17
N GLY A 57 7.58 -6.78 -0.92
CA GLY A 57 6.86 -7.85 -1.61
C GLY A 57 5.56 -8.28 -0.92
N GLU A 58 5.14 -7.57 0.14
CA GLU A 58 3.91 -7.82 0.89
C GLU A 58 2.66 -7.55 0.04
N VAL A 59 2.76 -6.64 -0.94
CA VAL A 59 1.68 -6.31 -1.86
C VAL A 59 2.16 -6.24 -3.31
N SER A 60 1.26 -6.58 -4.23
CA SER A 60 1.50 -6.40 -5.66
C SER A 60 1.52 -4.91 -6.04
N LEU A 61 2.08 -4.58 -7.21
CA LEU A 61 2.10 -3.21 -7.74
C LEU A 61 0.69 -2.58 -7.81
N GLY A 62 -0.31 -3.37 -8.25
CA GLY A 62 -1.69 -2.89 -8.33
C GLY A 62 -2.29 -2.63 -6.95
N LYS A 63 -2.00 -3.49 -5.97
CA LYS A 63 -2.47 -3.29 -4.60
C LYS A 63 -1.78 -2.10 -3.93
N ALA A 64 -0.50 -1.89 -4.20
CA ALA A 64 0.22 -0.71 -3.74
C ALA A 64 -0.36 0.59 -4.33
N ALA A 65 -0.68 0.61 -5.63
CA ALA A 65 -1.35 1.74 -6.26
C ALA A 65 -2.72 2.03 -5.64
N GLU A 66 -3.51 0.99 -5.36
CA GLU A 66 -4.79 1.11 -4.65
C GLU A 66 -4.61 1.71 -3.25
N ILE A 67 -3.62 1.23 -2.48
CA ILE A 67 -3.31 1.76 -1.14
C ILE A 67 -2.90 3.23 -1.24
N ALA A 68 -2.07 3.59 -2.22
CA ALA A 68 -1.63 4.96 -2.47
C ALA A 68 -2.76 5.88 -2.97
N GLY A 69 -3.89 5.33 -3.42
CA GLY A 69 -5.01 6.10 -3.94
C GLY A 69 -4.76 6.69 -5.33
N VAL A 70 -3.94 6.02 -6.14
CA VAL A 70 -3.55 6.46 -7.49
C VAL A 70 -3.70 5.34 -8.51
N THR A 71 -3.61 5.67 -9.79
CA THR A 71 -3.55 4.66 -10.85
C THR A 71 -2.22 3.89 -10.80
N THR A 72 -2.21 2.68 -11.35
CA THR A 72 -0.98 1.88 -11.49
C THR A 72 0.10 2.59 -12.31
N ILE A 73 -0.28 3.51 -13.21
CA ILE A 73 0.68 4.30 -14.00
C ILE A 73 1.35 5.33 -13.11
N GLU A 74 0.56 6.16 -12.41
CA GLU A 74 1.08 7.16 -11.47
C GLU A 74 1.93 6.51 -10.36
N PHE A 75 1.53 5.33 -9.89
CA PHE A 75 2.32 4.60 -8.90
C PHE A 75 3.69 4.16 -9.44
N LYS A 76 3.79 3.81 -10.74
CA LYS A 76 5.09 3.51 -11.37
C LYS A 76 5.98 4.75 -11.45
N ASP A 77 5.39 5.92 -11.66
CA ASP A 77 6.11 7.19 -11.68
C ASP A 77 6.61 7.54 -10.28
N ILE A 78 5.75 7.39 -9.26
CA ILE A 78 6.10 7.51 -7.83
C ILE A 78 7.30 6.64 -7.44
N LEU A 79 7.37 5.40 -7.95
CA LEU A 79 8.49 4.50 -7.73
C LEU A 79 9.75 4.96 -8.48
N ALA A 80 9.61 5.40 -9.73
CA ALA A 80 10.71 5.88 -10.55
C ALA A 80 11.37 7.14 -9.96
N ASP A 81 10.56 8.10 -9.51
CA ASP A 81 11.02 9.34 -8.86
C ASP A 81 11.80 9.07 -7.57
N ARG A 82 11.50 7.94 -6.91
CA ARG A 82 12.20 7.47 -5.70
C ARG A 82 13.38 6.55 -6.01
N GLY A 83 13.72 6.34 -7.28
CA GLY A 83 14.82 5.48 -7.71
C GLY A 83 14.57 3.98 -7.46
N ILE A 84 13.32 3.58 -7.22
CA ILE A 84 12.97 2.19 -6.93
C ILE A 84 12.88 1.43 -8.26
N ARG A 85 13.86 0.55 -8.49
CA ARG A 85 13.87 -0.31 -9.69
C ARG A 85 12.79 -1.36 -9.56
N ARG A 86 11.95 -1.44 -10.59
CA ARG A 86 10.95 -2.50 -10.73
C ARG A 86 11.63 -3.70 -11.38
N GLU A 87 11.67 -4.83 -10.68
CA GLU A 87 12.03 -6.10 -11.33
C GLU A 87 10.88 -6.51 -12.26
N VAL A 88 11.15 -6.47 -13.56
CA VAL A 88 10.21 -6.95 -14.57
C VAL A 88 10.62 -8.38 -14.89
N GLY A 89 9.89 -9.34 -14.34
CA GLY A 89 10.15 -10.74 -14.62
C GLY A 89 9.83 -11.08 -16.07
N SER A 90 10.85 -11.35 -16.89
CA SER A 90 10.73 -12.34 -17.95
C SER A 90 10.98 -13.71 -17.35
N ARG A 91 10.21 -14.75 -17.68
CA ARG A 91 10.49 -16.09 -17.16
C ARG A 91 11.88 -16.58 -17.59
N SER A 92 12.40 -16.06 -18.70
CA SER A 92 13.80 -16.18 -19.12
C SER A 92 14.17 -15.11 -20.17
N MET A 93 15.47 -14.89 -20.40
CA MET A 93 15.94 -14.07 -21.53
C MET A 93 15.41 -14.58 -22.87
N GLU A 94 15.26 -15.90 -23.02
CA GLU A 94 14.76 -16.52 -24.24
C GLU A 94 13.29 -16.18 -24.51
N GLU A 95 12.43 -16.16 -23.49
CA GLU A 95 11.05 -15.67 -23.63
C GLU A 95 11.00 -14.19 -23.99
N LEU A 96 11.89 -13.39 -23.40
CA LEU A 96 11.99 -11.96 -23.70
C LEU A 96 12.36 -11.74 -25.17
N GLU A 97 13.40 -12.43 -25.67
CA GLU A 97 13.83 -12.38 -27.07
C GLU A 97 12.75 -12.84 -28.04
N LYS A 98 12.07 -13.96 -27.73
CA LYS A 98 10.92 -14.44 -28.52
C LYS A 98 9.79 -13.41 -28.59
N GLY A 99 9.51 -12.73 -27.47
CA GLY A 99 8.56 -11.62 -27.42
C GLY A 99 8.96 -10.46 -28.34
N VAL A 100 10.23 -10.05 -28.29
CA VAL A 100 10.78 -8.98 -29.14
C VAL A 100 10.64 -9.32 -30.63
N GLU A 101 11.02 -10.53 -31.05
CA GLU A 101 10.92 -10.92 -32.46
C GLU A 101 9.48 -10.97 -32.96
N ARG A 102 8.54 -11.41 -32.11
CA ARG A 102 7.11 -11.39 -32.44
C ARG A 102 6.60 -9.96 -32.72
N ILE A 103 7.04 -8.98 -31.93
CA ILE A 103 6.67 -7.57 -32.11
C ILE A 103 7.30 -6.98 -33.37
N LYS A 104 8.56 -7.27 -33.66
CA LYS A 104 9.23 -6.82 -34.89
C LYS A 104 8.51 -7.34 -36.14
N GLY A 105 8.07 -8.60 -36.14
CA GLY A 105 7.32 -9.19 -37.26
C GLY A 105 5.92 -8.62 -37.48
N LEU A 106 5.31 -7.99 -36.48
CA LEU A 106 3.99 -7.35 -36.55
C LEU A 106 4.04 -5.92 -37.12
N ARG A 107 5.20 -5.25 -37.04
CA ARG A 107 5.44 -3.97 -37.72
C ARG A 107 5.90 -4.24 -39.15
N ARG A 108 4.95 -4.52 -40.06
CA ARG A 108 5.17 -4.38 -41.51
C ARG A 108 4.80 -2.97 -41.96
#